data_AF-A0A6J3BVS4-F1
#
_entry.id   AF-A0A6J3BVS4-F1
#
_cell.length_a   1.000
_cell.length_b   1.000
_cell.length_c   1.000
_cell.angle_alpha   90.00
_cell.angle_beta   90.00
_cell.angle_gamma   90.00
#
_symmetry.space_group_name_H-M   'P 1'
#
loop_
_entity.id
_entity.type
_entity.pdbx_description
1 polymer ?
#
loop_
_entity_poly.entity_id
_entity_poly.type
_entity_poly.pdbx_seq_one_letter_code
_entity_poly.pdbx_strand_id
1 'polypeptide(L)'
;MNRSPELFVRAFAGALAAVLALAAISTVLDATLSDDTKKGAPWAVAWSAAACWRALGAAAAARRGSALAAMDGLRVLGMMCFIIEHVCWLNSLSYLVDTRRFERDRLADDVVLMTNGTLVVQVFFVMSSFLLAHKLLEQRRREQHVPKIATFVRTMFNRIIRMSPSYFFVVWFAASWWQRTGDGPMWEPLVGTESAICRHKWWTQLLYLNNVIYPDEKCLIQTWYLAADMQLYALSLVLTLALWRLRLGAVYVLGALMLLSVATNFTLAYLWRLVPTFILHRPESVRVVYRGEASFNVLYQSPLGNLPGALAGLLLAHLHHALLQRGVPLNDYKRLRRHEFSELFPRDVPSKYGLWRLWNTNAQTAPVRSVLAWRGWATCAQLSFGVLMLHMIINKSLVAARLVPTQLDRLTAILEWFGVAFVSYLAALLLALLVELPTQRLHRALSQPPPPAPAAHKKDAAQ
;
A
#
# COMPACT_ATOMS: atom_id res chain seq x y z
N MET A 1 15.55 -21.91 17.67
CA MET A 1 15.81 -20.94 18.77
C MET A 1 14.49 -20.36 19.24
N ASN A 2 13.90 -20.94 20.29
CA ASN A 2 12.61 -20.53 20.85
C ASN A 2 12.88 -19.47 21.93
N ARG A 3 12.94 -18.18 21.56
CA ARG A 3 12.97 -17.10 22.58
C ARG A 3 11.64 -17.15 23.33
N SER A 4 11.67 -17.03 24.65
CA SER A 4 10.45 -17.08 25.47
C SER A 4 9.45 -15.99 25.02
N PRO A 5 8.15 -16.29 24.92
CA PRO A 5 7.12 -15.32 24.56
C PRO A 5 7.17 -14.04 25.42
N GLU A 6 7.54 -14.19 26.70
CA GLU A 6 7.69 -13.11 27.67
C GLU A 6 8.72 -12.05 27.27
N LEU A 7 9.83 -12.44 26.62
CA LEU A 7 10.85 -11.48 26.19
C LEU A 7 10.29 -10.55 25.09
N PHE A 8 9.57 -11.11 24.11
CA PHE A 8 8.94 -10.33 23.04
C PHE A 8 7.90 -9.35 23.59
N VAL A 9 7.12 -9.77 24.60
CA VAL A 9 6.10 -8.96 25.27
C VAL A 9 6.72 -7.82 26.06
N ARG A 10 7.73 -8.10 26.90
CA ARG A 10 8.41 -7.07 27.70
C ARG A 10 9.16 -6.06 26.82
N ALA A 11 9.81 -6.54 25.78
CA ALA A 11 10.54 -5.67 24.84
C ALA A 11 9.59 -4.77 24.04
N PHE A 12 8.42 -5.29 23.60
CA PHE A 12 7.40 -4.47 22.96
C PHE A 12 6.83 -3.41 23.92
N ALA A 13 6.55 -3.79 25.18
CA ALA A 13 6.09 -2.86 26.21
C ALA A 13 7.08 -1.70 26.41
N GLY A 14 8.38 -2.01 26.54
CA GLY A 14 9.44 -1.01 26.67
C GLY A 14 9.54 -0.10 25.43
N ALA A 15 9.44 -0.67 24.22
CA ALA A 15 9.47 0.11 22.98
C ALA A 15 8.28 1.06 22.86
N LEU A 16 7.06 0.59 23.18
CA LEU A 16 5.86 1.43 23.18
C LEU A 16 5.98 2.55 24.23
N ALA A 17 6.41 2.23 25.46
CA ALA A 17 6.62 3.22 26.51
C ALA A 17 7.64 4.28 26.09
N ALA A 18 8.74 3.89 25.44
CA ALA A 18 9.74 4.81 24.90
C ALA A 18 9.16 5.73 23.82
N VAL A 19 8.39 5.20 22.87
CA VAL A 19 7.73 6.00 21.82
C VAL A 19 6.76 7.02 22.44
N LEU A 20 5.97 6.60 23.43
CA LEU A 20 5.02 7.50 24.11
C LEU A 20 5.75 8.58 24.92
N ALA A 21 6.83 8.22 25.64
CA ALA A 21 7.65 9.17 26.38
C ALA A 21 8.33 10.18 25.43
N LEU A 22 8.90 9.71 24.33
CA LEU A 22 9.49 10.58 23.29
C LEU A 22 8.45 11.53 22.70
N ALA A 23 7.25 11.04 22.39
CA ALA A 23 6.17 11.86 21.88
C ALA A 23 5.74 12.94 22.90
N ALA A 24 5.62 12.58 24.18
CA ALA A 24 5.27 13.51 25.25
C ALA A 24 6.35 14.59 25.44
N ILE A 25 7.62 14.19 25.62
CA ILE A 25 8.75 15.08 25.82
C ILE A 25 8.92 16.02 24.61
N SER A 26 8.90 15.47 23.39
CA SER A 26 9.09 16.25 22.17
C SER A 26 7.92 17.23 21.93
N THR A 27 6.70 16.88 22.33
CA THR A 27 5.54 17.78 22.26
C THR A 27 5.66 18.91 23.27
N VAL A 28 6.12 18.63 24.50
CA VAL A 28 6.40 19.67 25.50
C VAL A 28 7.50 20.61 24.99
N LEU A 29 8.58 20.08 24.43
CA LEU A 29 9.67 20.89 23.84
C LEU A 29 9.18 21.77 22.67
N ASP A 30 8.30 21.25 21.80
CA ASP A 30 7.71 22.03 20.71
C ASP A 30 6.81 23.16 21.22
N ALA A 31 6.19 22.99 22.39
CA ALA A 31 5.36 24.01 23.04
C ALA A 31 6.17 25.06 23.81
N THR A 32 7.30 24.69 24.42
CA THR A 32 8.08 25.58 25.31
C THR A 32 9.25 26.29 24.63
N LEU A 33 9.86 25.70 23.60
CA LEU A 33 11.02 26.29 22.93
C LEU A 33 10.60 27.43 21.99
N SER A 34 11.47 28.44 21.85
CA SER A 34 11.35 29.47 20.82
C SER A 34 11.65 28.90 19.43
N ASP A 35 11.11 29.53 18.39
CA ASP A 35 11.22 29.02 17.02
C ASP A 35 12.65 28.99 16.49
N ASP A 36 13.53 29.87 16.96
CA ASP A 36 14.94 29.86 16.56
C ASP A 36 15.72 28.70 17.19
N THR A 37 15.40 28.32 18.43
CA THR A 37 15.95 27.12 19.06
C THR A 37 15.46 25.85 18.35
N LYS A 38 14.20 25.82 17.89
CA LYS A 38 13.67 24.70 17.09
C LYS A 38 14.39 24.54 15.75
N LYS A 39 14.79 25.64 15.11
CA LYS A 39 15.58 25.62 13.87
C LYS A 39 17.01 25.10 14.11
N GLY A 40 17.60 25.39 15.27
CA GLY A 40 18.92 24.92 15.66
C GLY A 40 18.98 23.41 15.97
N ALA A 41 17.89 22.85 16.52
CA ALA A 41 17.80 21.42 16.87
C ALA A 41 16.49 20.77 16.37
N PRO A 42 16.27 20.66 15.05
CA PRO A 42 15.01 20.14 14.49
C PRO A 42 14.76 18.67 14.82
N TRP A 43 15.81 17.91 15.17
CA TRP A 43 15.73 16.52 15.61
C TRP A 43 15.04 16.38 16.98
N ALA A 44 15.16 17.36 17.89
CA ALA A 44 14.59 17.30 19.23
C ALA A 44 13.06 17.44 19.23
N VAL A 45 12.52 18.15 18.22
CA VAL A 45 11.08 18.31 17.98
C VAL A 45 10.54 17.36 16.91
N ALA A 46 11.32 16.35 16.50
CA ALA A 46 10.92 15.42 15.45
C ALA A 46 9.70 14.56 15.87
N TRP A 47 9.60 14.23 17.16
CA TRP A 47 8.54 13.38 17.74
C TRP A 47 7.34 14.16 18.29
N SER A 48 7.30 15.48 18.12
CA SER A 48 6.15 16.30 18.55
C SER A 48 4.89 15.88 17.81
N ALA A 49 3.84 15.51 18.55
CA ALA A 49 2.55 15.13 17.99
C ALA A 49 1.88 16.30 17.26
N ALA A 50 1.99 17.52 17.83
CA ALA A 50 1.46 18.73 17.21
C ALA A 50 2.19 19.08 15.90
N ALA A 51 3.51 18.91 15.85
CA ALA A 51 4.29 19.12 14.64
C ALA A 51 4.00 18.06 13.57
N CYS A 52 3.79 16.80 13.98
CA CYS A 52 3.39 15.73 13.08
C CYS A 52 1.98 15.96 12.51
N TRP A 53 1.02 16.41 13.33
CA TRP A 53 -0.32 16.80 12.89
C TRP A 53 -0.29 17.91 11.85
N ARG A 54 0.48 18.99 12.12
CA ARG A 54 0.68 20.09 11.16
C ARG A 54 1.33 19.60 9.87
N ALA A 55 2.31 18.69 9.96
CA ALA A 55 2.98 18.12 8.78
C ALA A 55 2.04 17.25 7.93
N LEU A 56 1.16 16.47 8.55
CA LEU A 56 0.13 15.69 7.87
C LEU A 56 -0.79 16.62 7.05
N GLY A 57 -1.30 17.67 7.70
CA GLY A 57 -2.14 18.68 7.04
C GLY A 57 -1.42 19.42 5.90
N ALA A 58 -0.16 19.80 6.12
CA ALA A 58 0.66 20.49 5.10
C ALA A 58 0.96 19.60 3.89
N ALA A 59 1.29 18.32 4.11
CA ALA A 59 1.52 17.36 3.04
C ALA A 59 0.23 17.11 2.24
N ALA A 60 -0.91 17.03 2.92
CA ALA A 60 -2.21 16.93 2.25
C ALA A 60 -2.51 18.19 1.41
N ALA A 61 -2.19 19.37 1.94
CA ALA A 61 -2.34 20.64 1.23
C ALA A 61 -1.44 20.77 -0.01
N ALA A 62 -0.17 20.39 0.09
CA ALA A 62 0.79 20.45 -1.02
C ALA A 62 0.42 19.54 -2.20
N ARG A 63 -0.35 18.47 -1.96
CA ARG A 63 -0.83 17.57 -3.02
C ARG A 63 -2.09 18.09 -3.71
N ARG A 64 -2.78 19.09 -3.14
CA ARG A 64 -4.00 19.70 -3.71
C ARG A 64 -3.67 20.35 -5.05
N GLY A 65 -4.43 20.01 -6.09
CA GLY A 65 -4.28 20.58 -7.43
C GLY A 65 -3.14 20.00 -8.27
N SER A 66 -2.37 19.03 -7.73
CA SER A 66 -1.37 18.32 -8.53
C SER A 66 -2.02 17.43 -9.58
N ALA A 67 -1.36 17.24 -10.74
CA ALA A 67 -1.84 16.33 -11.78
C ALA A 67 -2.00 14.87 -11.29
N LEU A 68 -1.32 14.52 -10.19
CA LEU A 68 -1.32 13.19 -9.57
C LEU A 68 -2.38 13.04 -8.45
N ALA A 69 -3.21 14.06 -8.18
CA ALA A 69 -4.23 14.00 -7.14
C ALA A 69 -5.25 12.87 -7.36
N ALA A 70 -5.55 12.52 -8.62
CA ALA A 70 -6.43 11.39 -8.94
C ALA A 70 -5.91 10.04 -8.44
N MET A 71 -4.58 9.89 -8.29
CA MET A 71 -3.99 8.66 -7.75
C MET A 71 -4.22 8.51 -6.25
N ASP A 72 -4.44 9.62 -5.53
CA ASP A 72 -4.78 9.57 -4.11
C ASP A 72 -6.20 9.02 -3.94
N GLY A 73 -7.17 9.47 -4.74
CA GLY A 73 -8.52 8.88 -4.75
C GLY A 73 -8.52 7.42 -5.16
N LEU A 74 -7.76 7.04 -6.20
CA LEU A 74 -7.65 5.64 -6.64
C LEU A 74 -7.08 4.75 -5.53
N ARG A 75 -6.09 5.23 -4.78
CA ARG A 75 -5.53 4.50 -3.63
C ARG A 75 -6.57 4.30 -2.53
N VAL A 76 -7.34 5.33 -2.20
CA VAL A 76 -8.33 5.24 -1.11
C VAL A 76 -9.47 4.32 -1.49
N LEU A 77 -10.02 4.45 -2.71
CA LEU A 77 -11.07 3.55 -3.20
C LEU A 77 -10.57 2.11 -3.30
N GLY A 78 -9.34 1.90 -3.79
CA GLY A 78 -8.72 0.58 -3.79
C GLY A 78 -8.57 -0.02 -2.39
N MET A 79 -8.23 0.81 -1.39
CA MET A 79 -8.18 0.38 0.02
C MET A 79 -9.57 -0.02 0.52
N MET A 80 -10.60 0.73 0.17
CA MET A 80 -11.99 0.38 0.51
C MET A 80 -12.39 -0.97 -0.08
N CYS A 81 -12.02 -1.25 -1.33
CA CYS A 81 -12.24 -2.56 -1.97
C CYS A 81 -11.52 -3.69 -1.24
N PHE A 82 -10.26 -3.48 -0.80
CA PHE A 82 -9.57 -4.48 0.02
C PHE A 82 -10.27 -4.73 1.35
N ILE A 83 -10.73 -3.68 2.04
CA ILE A 83 -11.36 -3.87 3.36
C ILE A 83 -12.64 -4.70 3.20
N ILE A 84 -13.50 -4.43 2.22
CA ILE A 84 -14.73 -5.21 2.03
C ILE A 84 -14.41 -6.66 1.62
N GLU A 85 -13.45 -6.87 0.71
CA GLU A 85 -13.01 -8.22 0.32
C GLU A 85 -12.53 -9.01 1.55
N HIS A 86 -11.69 -8.40 2.40
CA HIS A 86 -11.18 -9.05 3.60
C HIS A 86 -12.23 -9.22 4.70
N VAL A 87 -13.23 -8.34 4.81
CA VAL A 87 -14.41 -8.54 5.69
C VAL A 87 -15.16 -9.80 5.26
N CYS A 88 -15.51 -9.90 3.99
CA CYS A 88 -16.21 -11.06 3.47
C CYS A 88 -15.37 -12.35 3.58
N TRP A 89 -14.07 -12.26 3.32
CA TRP A 89 -13.14 -13.39 3.43
C TRP A 89 -12.94 -13.83 4.89
N LEU A 90 -12.63 -12.93 5.82
CA LEU A 90 -12.40 -13.28 7.23
C LEU A 90 -13.66 -13.84 7.89
N ASN A 91 -14.85 -13.38 7.51
CA ASN A 91 -16.12 -13.93 7.99
C ASN A 91 -16.25 -15.44 7.72
N SER A 92 -15.67 -15.94 6.62
CA SER A 92 -15.66 -17.38 6.31
C SER A 92 -14.71 -18.21 7.18
N LEU A 93 -13.86 -17.56 7.99
CA LEU A 93 -13.03 -18.24 9.01
C LEU A 93 -13.79 -18.48 10.32
N SER A 94 -14.97 -17.88 10.50
CA SER A 94 -15.83 -18.11 11.67
C SER A 94 -16.77 -19.29 11.47
N TYR A 95 -17.43 -19.72 12.55
CA TYR A 95 -18.51 -20.70 12.44
C TYR A 95 -19.72 -20.09 11.71
N LEU A 96 -20.05 -20.66 10.56
CA LEU A 96 -21.20 -20.27 9.75
C LEU A 96 -22.45 -21.04 10.21
N VAL A 97 -23.59 -20.36 10.26
CA VAL A 97 -24.89 -21.00 10.59
C VAL A 97 -25.34 -21.93 9.46
N ASP A 98 -25.23 -21.46 8.21
CA ASP A 98 -25.62 -22.21 7.01
C ASP A 98 -24.51 -22.11 5.94
N THR A 99 -23.76 -23.21 5.80
CA THR A 99 -22.70 -23.36 4.81
C THR A 99 -23.24 -23.40 3.38
N ARG A 100 -24.45 -23.95 3.16
CA ARG A 100 -25.06 -24.07 1.83
C ARG A 100 -25.47 -22.72 1.28
N ARG A 101 -25.96 -21.84 2.14
CA ARG A 101 -26.24 -20.44 1.77
C ARG A 101 -24.96 -19.71 1.38
N PHE A 102 -23.88 -19.89 2.13
CA PHE A 102 -22.57 -19.31 1.77
C PHE A 102 -22.10 -19.81 0.40
N GLU A 103 -22.20 -21.11 0.12
CA GLU A 103 -21.86 -21.68 -1.21
C GLU A 103 -22.70 -21.09 -2.34
N ARG A 104 -24.00 -20.88 -2.12
CA ARG A 104 -24.88 -20.25 -3.11
C ARG A 104 -24.52 -18.77 -3.34
N ASP A 105 -24.23 -18.02 -2.28
CA ASP A 105 -23.87 -16.61 -2.37
C ASP A 105 -22.54 -16.41 -3.14
N ARG A 106 -21.62 -17.39 -3.10
CA ARG A 106 -20.39 -17.37 -3.92
C ARG A 106 -20.61 -17.42 -5.42
N LEU A 107 -21.79 -17.88 -5.87
CA LEU A 107 -22.16 -17.92 -7.29
C LEU A 107 -22.75 -16.59 -7.79
N ALA A 108 -23.03 -15.65 -6.89
CA ALA A 108 -23.57 -14.35 -7.25
C ALA A 108 -22.49 -13.45 -7.90
N ASP A 109 -22.87 -12.71 -8.94
CA ASP A 109 -21.95 -11.92 -9.76
C ASP A 109 -21.14 -10.90 -8.94
N ASP A 110 -21.77 -10.29 -7.94
CA ASP A 110 -21.13 -9.34 -7.02
C ASP A 110 -20.00 -9.99 -6.22
N VAL A 111 -20.21 -11.21 -5.74
CA VAL A 111 -19.24 -11.98 -4.96
C VAL A 111 -18.13 -12.55 -5.84
N VAL A 112 -18.45 -12.98 -7.06
CA VAL A 112 -17.46 -13.46 -8.04
C VAL A 112 -16.48 -12.34 -8.39
N LEU A 113 -16.99 -11.13 -8.66
CA LEU A 113 -16.16 -9.96 -8.95
C LEU A 113 -15.27 -9.60 -7.75
N MET A 114 -15.84 -9.58 -6.54
CA MET A 114 -15.12 -9.26 -5.30
C MET A 114 -14.03 -10.29 -4.98
N THR A 115 -14.26 -11.58 -5.24
CA THR A 115 -13.30 -12.66 -4.99
C THR A 115 -12.09 -12.59 -5.95
N ASN A 116 -12.21 -11.86 -7.06
CA ASN A 116 -11.10 -11.63 -7.98
C ASN A 116 -10.23 -10.43 -7.57
N GLY A 117 -9.77 -10.43 -6.31
CA GLY A 117 -8.95 -9.36 -5.73
C GLY A 117 -7.60 -9.13 -6.44
N THR A 118 -7.14 -10.10 -7.24
CA THR A 118 -5.92 -9.99 -8.06
C THR A 118 -5.91 -8.72 -8.90
N LEU A 119 -7.05 -8.34 -9.49
CA LEU A 119 -7.16 -7.15 -10.34
C LEU A 119 -6.83 -5.87 -9.57
N VAL A 120 -7.37 -5.72 -8.36
CA VAL A 120 -7.11 -4.55 -7.51
C VAL A 120 -5.64 -4.51 -7.13
N VAL A 121 -5.06 -5.64 -6.73
CA VAL A 121 -3.63 -5.73 -6.40
C VAL A 121 -2.74 -5.31 -7.57
N GLN A 122 -3.03 -5.76 -8.80
CA GLN A 122 -2.25 -5.36 -9.97
C GLN A 122 -2.26 -3.85 -10.20
N VAL A 123 -3.40 -3.17 -9.98
CA VAL A 123 -3.47 -1.70 -10.09
C VAL A 123 -2.51 -1.03 -9.12
N PHE A 124 -2.36 -1.54 -7.89
CA PHE A 124 -1.40 -1.00 -6.92
C PHE A 124 0.06 -1.22 -7.33
N PHE A 125 0.41 -2.37 -7.90
CA PHE A 125 1.76 -2.59 -8.45
C PHE A 125 2.05 -1.66 -9.63
N VAL A 126 1.10 -1.48 -10.54
CA VAL A 126 1.19 -0.53 -11.67
C VAL A 126 1.40 0.89 -11.14
N MET A 127 0.61 1.33 -10.16
CA MET A 127 0.75 2.67 -9.56
C MET A 127 2.13 2.86 -8.91
N SER A 128 2.61 1.87 -8.17
CA SER A 128 3.89 1.89 -7.45
C SER A 128 5.07 2.07 -8.41
N SER A 129 5.15 1.23 -9.45
CA SER A 129 6.24 1.28 -10.44
C SER A 129 6.14 2.51 -11.36
N PHE A 130 4.92 2.93 -11.72
CA PHE A 130 4.70 4.16 -12.48
C PHE A 130 5.23 5.39 -11.74
N LEU A 131 4.87 5.57 -10.47
CA LEU A 131 5.28 6.73 -9.67
C LEU A 131 6.81 6.78 -9.48
N LEU A 132 7.44 5.62 -9.29
CA LEU A 132 8.89 5.50 -9.24
C LEU A 132 9.53 5.98 -10.55
N ALA A 133 9.14 5.38 -11.68
CA ALA A 133 9.71 5.70 -12.97
C ALA A 133 9.42 7.15 -13.37
N HIS A 134 8.22 7.65 -13.10
CA HIS A 134 7.85 9.04 -13.37
C HIS A 134 8.79 10.02 -12.65
N LYS A 135 9.03 9.82 -11.35
CA LYS A 135 9.93 10.68 -10.57
C LYS A 135 11.38 10.62 -11.07
N LEU A 136 11.88 9.44 -11.42
CA LEU A 136 13.25 9.27 -11.94
C LEU A 136 13.42 9.87 -13.34
N LEU A 137 12.43 9.69 -14.22
CA LEU A 137 12.44 10.27 -15.56
C LEU A 137 12.26 11.79 -15.53
N GLU A 138 11.55 12.33 -14.55
CA GLU A 138 11.52 13.78 -14.31
C GLU A 138 12.89 14.29 -13.85
N GLN A 139 13.55 13.58 -12.92
CA GLN A 139 14.93 13.92 -12.51
C GLN A 139 15.89 13.89 -13.71
N ARG A 140 15.77 12.90 -14.60
CA ARG A 140 16.54 12.81 -15.85
C ARG A 140 16.39 14.05 -16.73
N ARG A 141 15.23 14.71 -16.74
CA ARG A 141 15.01 15.94 -17.51
C ARG A 141 15.75 17.14 -16.91
N ARG A 142 15.98 17.15 -15.60
CA ARG A 142 16.70 18.22 -14.88
C ARG A 142 18.21 17.99 -14.89
N GLU A 143 18.62 16.74 -14.68
CA GLU A 143 20.02 16.32 -14.56
C GLU A 143 20.31 15.18 -15.55
N GLN A 144 21.24 15.40 -16.49
CA GLN A 144 21.61 14.36 -17.46
C GLN A 144 22.46 13.24 -16.84
N HIS A 145 23.31 13.56 -15.87
CA HIS A 145 24.21 12.63 -15.22
C HIS A 145 23.82 12.42 -13.76
N VAL A 146 23.44 11.18 -13.42
CA VAL A 146 23.14 10.79 -12.04
C VAL A 146 24.00 9.58 -11.66
N PRO A 147 24.63 9.59 -10.46
CA PRO A 147 25.34 8.42 -9.98
C PRO A 147 24.34 7.29 -9.73
N LYS A 148 24.38 6.24 -10.55
CA LYS A 148 23.38 5.16 -10.56
C LYS A 148 23.29 4.45 -9.21
N ILE A 149 24.43 4.04 -8.65
CA ILE A 149 24.49 3.29 -7.38
C ILE A 149 24.02 4.15 -6.21
N ALA A 150 24.52 5.39 -6.10
CA ALA A 150 24.10 6.30 -5.04
C ALA A 150 22.60 6.63 -5.13
N THR A 151 22.06 6.81 -6.35
CA THR A 151 20.63 7.03 -6.57
C THR A 151 19.82 5.80 -6.19
N PHE A 152 20.30 4.59 -6.51
CA PHE A 152 19.69 3.33 -6.11
C PHE A 152 19.58 3.24 -4.58
N VAL A 153 20.72 3.35 -3.89
CA VAL A 153 20.81 3.23 -2.42
C VAL A 153 19.95 4.29 -1.74
N ARG A 154 20.09 5.56 -2.13
CA ARG A 154 19.31 6.67 -1.55
C ARG A 154 17.81 6.49 -1.76
N THR A 155 17.39 6.06 -2.94
CA THR A 155 15.96 5.87 -3.25
C THR A 155 15.37 4.69 -2.50
N MET A 156 16.13 3.60 -2.37
CA MET A 156 15.70 2.42 -1.61
C MET A 156 15.63 2.73 -0.11
N PHE A 157 16.68 3.35 0.44
CA PHE A 157 16.75 3.70 1.85
C PHE A 157 15.64 4.67 2.27
N ASN A 158 15.36 5.70 1.46
CA ASN A 158 14.24 6.61 1.70
C ASN A 158 12.87 5.91 1.68
N ARG A 159 12.72 4.85 0.89
CA ARG A 159 11.49 4.05 0.86
C ARG A 159 11.36 3.17 2.10
N ILE A 160 12.45 2.52 2.49
CA ILE A 160 12.52 1.68 3.70
C ILE A 160 12.17 2.53 4.93
N ILE A 161 12.81 3.69 5.13
CA ILE A 161 12.50 4.59 6.26
C ILE A 161 11.03 5.02 6.28
N ARG A 162 10.41 5.16 5.11
CA ARG A 162 9.01 5.56 5.03
C ARG A 162 8.05 4.44 5.47
N MET A 163 8.31 3.19 5.11
CA MET A 163 7.36 2.08 5.28
C MET A 163 7.69 1.19 6.49
N SER A 164 8.97 0.89 6.70
CA SER A 164 9.45 -0.06 7.71
C SER A 164 9.04 0.26 9.15
N PRO A 165 9.06 1.52 9.64
CA PRO A 165 8.76 1.79 11.04
C PRO A 165 7.37 1.30 11.46
N SER A 166 6.33 1.69 10.72
CA SER A 166 4.95 1.28 10.99
C SER A 166 4.77 -0.22 10.76
N TYR A 167 5.37 -0.76 9.70
CA TYR A 167 5.29 -2.19 9.37
C TYR A 167 5.86 -3.07 10.48
N PHE A 168 7.08 -2.78 10.96
CA PHE A 168 7.72 -3.56 12.01
C PHE A 168 7.01 -3.38 13.35
N PHE A 169 6.49 -2.18 13.64
CA PHE A 169 5.71 -1.96 14.85
C PHE A 169 4.45 -2.84 14.88
N VAL A 170 3.74 -2.95 13.76
CA VAL A 170 2.54 -3.79 13.63
C VAL A 170 2.88 -5.29 13.67
N VAL A 171 3.93 -5.74 12.99
CA VAL A 171 4.37 -7.14 13.06
C VAL A 171 4.81 -7.51 14.49
N TRP A 172 5.50 -6.61 15.18
CA TRP A 172 5.91 -6.85 16.57
C TRP A 172 4.70 -6.88 17.51
N PHE A 173 3.72 -6.00 17.33
CA PHE A 173 2.44 -6.09 18.04
C PHE A 173 1.76 -7.44 17.81
N ALA A 174 1.66 -7.89 16.56
CA ALA A 174 1.08 -9.18 16.19
C ALA A 174 1.82 -10.37 16.83
N ALA A 175 3.15 -10.31 16.92
CA ALA A 175 3.99 -11.33 17.55
C ALA A 175 3.93 -11.32 19.10
N SER A 176 3.42 -10.24 19.73
CA SER A 176 3.48 -10.04 21.18
C SER A 176 2.11 -9.88 21.83
N TRP A 177 1.56 -8.66 21.85
CA TRP A 177 0.35 -8.33 22.61
C TRP A 177 -0.94 -8.78 21.94
N TRP A 178 -0.95 -8.97 20.62
CA TRP A 178 -2.20 -9.29 19.91
C TRP A 178 -2.92 -10.52 20.45
N GLN A 179 -2.21 -11.60 20.79
CA GLN A 179 -2.84 -12.80 21.40
C GLN A 179 -3.46 -12.51 22.78
N ARG A 180 -3.08 -11.43 23.47
CA ARG A 180 -3.56 -11.08 24.82
C ARG A 180 -4.71 -10.08 24.82
N THR A 181 -5.15 -9.57 23.67
CA THR A 181 -6.19 -8.52 23.61
C THR A 181 -7.62 -9.06 23.60
N GLY A 182 -7.82 -10.38 23.71
CA GLY A 182 -9.14 -11.00 23.67
C GLY A 182 -9.07 -12.48 24.06
N ASP A 183 -10.26 -13.06 24.24
CA ASP A 183 -10.47 -14.39 24.83
C ASP A 183 -11.66 -15.14 24.18
N GLY A 184 -12.03 -14.75 22.95
CA GLY A 184 -13.12 -15.38 22.21
C GLY A 184 -12.86 -16.84 21.80
N PRO A 185 -13.90 -17.63 21.45
CA PRO A 185 -13.77 -19.04 21.08
C PRO A 185 -12.83 -19.30 19.91
N MET A 186 -12.80 -18.37 18.95
CA MET A 186 -11.94 -18.45 17.76
C MET A 186 -10.61 -17.72 17.95
N TRP A 187 -10.31 -17.22 19.15
CA TRP A 187 -9.11 -16.43 19.43
C TRP A 187 -7.82 -17.23 19.33
N GLU A 188 -7.73 -18.38 19.98
CA GLU A 188 -6.51 -19.20 19.92
C GLU A 188 -6.25 -19.77 18.50
N PRO A 189 -7.24 -20.34 17.79
CA PRO A 189 -7.03 -20.83 16.43
C PRO A 189 -6.67 -19.72 15.44
N LEU A 190 -7.32 -18.55 15.51
CA LEU A 190 -7.12 -17.48 14.53
C LEU A 190 -5.96 -16.56 14.90
N VAL A 191 -5.94 -16.03 16.13
CA VAL A 191 -4.98 -15.02 16.59
C VAL A 191 -3.75 -15.68 17.23
N GLY A 192 -3.95 -16.67 18.11
CA GLY A 192 -2.85 -17.35 18.81
C GLY A 192 -1.88 -18.04 17.87
N THR A 193 -2.41 -18.85 16.94
CA THR A 193 -1.61 -19.54 15.90
C THR A 193 -0.83 -18.56 15.02
N GLU A 194 -1.47 -17.48 14.57
CA GLU A 194 -0.80 -16.47 13.74
C GLU A 194 0.27 -15.71 14.50
N SER A 195 0.01 -15.37 15.77
CA SER A 195 0.98 -14.72 16.65
C SER A 195 2.23 -15.59 16.85
N ALA A 196 2.06 -16.92 16.98
CA ALA A 196 3.17 -17.86 17.05
C ALA A 196 4.00 -17.90 15.75
N ILE A 197 3.34 -17.93 14.59
CA ILE A 197 4.01 -17.85 13.28
C ILE A 197 4.78 -16.52 13.16
N CYS A 198 4.19 -15.40 13.59
CA CYS A 198 4.86 -14.10 13.58
C CYS A 198 6.11 -14.07 14.47
N ARG A 199 6.10 -14.73 15.64
CA ARG A 199 7.29 -14.88 16.51
C ARG A 199 8.38 -15.73 15.86
N HIS A 200 8.02 -16.71 15.04
CA HIS A 200 8.99 -17.52 14.32
C HIS A 200 9.59 -16.77 13.11
N LYS A 201 8.76 -16.03 12.39
CA LYS A 201 9.07 -15.42 11.08
C LYS A 201 9.38 -13.91 11.12
N TRP A 202 9.55 -13.32 12.30
CA TRP A 202 9.83 -11.88 12.43
C TRP A 202 11.04 -11.41 11.59
N TRP A 203 12.07 -12.26 11.44
CA TRP A 203 13.28 -11.93 10.69
C TRP A 203 13.06 -11.96 9.16
N THR A 204 12.19 -12.81 8.64
CA THR A 204 11.84 -12.79 7.20
C THR A 204 10.97 -11.58 6.87
N GLN A 205 10.13 -11.16 7.82
CA GLN A 205 9.37 -9.91 7.70
C GLN A 205 10.32 -8.70 7.68
N LEU A 206 11.38 -8.69 8.51
CA LEU A 206 12.41 -7.63 8.53
C LEU A 206 13.09 -7.43 7.17
N LEU A 207 13.38 -8.54 6.48
CA LEU A 207 14.08 -8.53 5.20
C LEU A 207 13.16 -8.44 3.98
N TYR A 208 11.83 -8.35 4.18
CA TYR A 208 10.85 -8.41 3.10
C TYR A 208 10.97 -9.69 2.24
N LEU A 209 11.18 -10.83 2.90
CA LEU A 209 11.35 -12.16 2.28
C LEU A 209 10.28 -13.16 2.75
N ASN A 210 9.26 -12.72 3.47
CA ASN A 210 8.22 -13.57 4.04
C ASN A 210 7.35 -14.30 3.00
N ASN A 211 7.26 -13.78 1.77
CA ASN A 211 6.53 -14.39 0.66
C ASN A 211 7.35 -15.42 -0.14
N VAL A 212 8.67 -15.48 0.07
CA VAL A 212 9.59 -16.42 -0.61
C VAL A 212 10.08 -17.49 0.37
N ILE A 213 10.40 -17.10 1.61
CA ILE A 213 10.91 -17.99 2.66
C ILE A 213 9.75 -18.48 3.53
N TYR A 214 9.57 -19.81 3.59
CA TYR A 214 8.44 -20.50 4.23
C TYR A 214 7.07 -19.97 3.79
N PRO A 215 6.76 -19.89 2.48
CA PRO A 215 5.58 -19.19 1.94
C PRO A 215 4.22 -19.68 2.49
N ASP A 216 4.16 -20.92 2.98
CA ASP A 216 2.97 -21.49 3.60
C ASP A 216 2.65 -20.94 4.99
N GLU A 217 3.66 -20.51 5.74
CA GLU A 217 3.52 -19.95 7.07
C GLU A 217 3.31 -18.44 7.01
N LYS A 218 2.05 -18.02 7.09
CA LYS A 218 1.63 -16.63 6.87
C LYS A 218 1.51 -15.91 8.21
N CYS A 219 2.44 -14.99 8.48
CA CYS A 219 2.31 -13.98 9.53
C CYS A 219 1.72 -12.73 8.90
N LEU A 220 0.52 -12.32 9.31
CA LEU A 220 -0.22 -11.20 8.73
C LEU A 220 -0.29 -11.33 7.21
N ILE A 221 -1.27 -12.09 6.71
CA ILE A 221 -1.34 -12.46 5.29
C ILE A 221 -1.11 -11.26 4.36
N GLN A 222 -1.65 -10.08 4.64
CA GLN A 222 -1.47 -8.87 3.83
C GLN A 222 -0.01 -8.40 3.64
N THR A 223 0.95 -8.84 4.48
CA THR A 223 2.36 -8.39 4.39
C THR A 223 3.09 -9.00 3.20
N TRP A 224 2.56 -10.04 2.56
CA TRP A 224 3.13 -10.56 1.31
C TRP A 224 3.16 -9.47 0.22
N TYR A 225 2.13 -8.61 0.16
CA TYR A 225 2.05 -7.53 -0.82
C TYR A 225 3.19 -6.56 -0.65
N LEU A 226 3.50 -6.19 0.60
CA LEU A 226 4.56 -5.25 0.91
C LEU A 226 5.94 -5.83 0.54
N ALA A 227 6.15 -7.13 0.79
CA ALA A 227 7.39 -7.79 0.39
C ALA A 227 7.55 -7.87 -1.13
N ALA A 228 6.51 -8.30 -1.84
CA ALA A 228 6.49 -8.31 -3.30
C ALA A 228 6.70 -6.90 -3.87
N ASP A 229 6.09 -5.86 -3.29
CA ASP A 229 6.25 -4.47 -3.72
C ASP A 229 7.66 -3.93 -3.48
N MET A 230 8.34 -4.30 -2.39
CA MET A 230 9.75 -3.95 -2.18
C MET A 230 10.67 -4.63 -3.21
N GLN A 231 10.45 -5.91 -3.46
CA GLN A 231 11.21 -6.70 -4.44
C GLN A 231 11.02 -6.14 -5.86
N LEU A 232 9.78 -5.89 -6.27
CA LEU A 232 9.44 -5.35 -7.59
C LEU A 232 9.85 -3.89 -7.76
N TYR A 233 9.86 -3.09 -6.68
CA TYR A 233 10.38 -1.73 -6.72
C TYR A 233 11.90 -1.70 -6.89
N ALA A 234 12.63 -2.60 -6.23
CA ALA A 234 14.07 -2.73 -6.45
C ALA A 234 14.38 -3.08 -7.90
N LEU A 235 13.66 -4.06 -8.45
CA LEU A 235 13.77 -4.43 -9.87
C LEU A 235 13.41 -3.25 -10.79
N SER A 236 12.30 -2.55 -10.50
CA SER A 236 11.84 -1.40 -11.27
C SER A 236 12.85 -0.26 -11.29
N LEU A 237 13.52 -0.03 -10.16
CA LEU A 237 14.57 0.96 -10.02
C LEU A 237 15.82 0.57 -10.83
N VAL A 238 16.24 -0.70 -10.76
CA VAL A 238 17.34 -1.23 -11.57
C VAL A 238 17.05 -1.09 -13.06
N LEU A 239 15.87 -1.53 -13.51
CA LEU A 239 15.47 -1.44 -14.91
C LEU A 239 15.44 0.01 -15.41
N THR A 240 14.87 0.93 -14.62
CA THR A 240 14.81 2.36 -15.00
C THR A 240 16.22 2.98 -15.08
N LEU A 241 17.14 2.63 -14.18
CA LEU A 241 18.52 3.12 -14.18
C LEU A 241 19.39 2.45 -15.26
N ALA A 242 19.13 1.19 -15.60
CA ALA A 242 19.78 0.47 -16.69
C ALA A 242 19.37 1.06 -18.05
N LEU A 243 18.08 1.30 -18.22
CA LEU A 243 17.48 1.89 -19.42
C LEU A 243 17.59 3.43 -19.46
N TRP A 244 18.35 4.03 -18.53
CA TRP A 244 18.43 5.49 -18.37
C TRP A 244 18.77 6.25 -19.65
N ARG A 245 19.54 5.68 -20.58
CA ARG A 245 19.90 6.35 -21.84
C ARG A 245 18.92 6.04 -22.98
N LEU A 246 18.37 4.83 -23.00
CA LEU A 246 17.52 4.31 -24.08
C LEU A 246 16.10 4.89 -23.91
N ARG A 247 15.69 5.83 -24.77
CA ARG A 247 14.34 6.43 -24.70
C ARG A 247 13.30 5.48 -25.30
N LEU A 248 13.27 5.36 -26.61
CA LEU A 248 12.34 4.47 -27.32
C LEU A 248 12.72 3.01 -27.14
N GLY A 249 14.03 2.71 -27.08
CA GLY A 249 14.52 1.36 -26.80
C GLY A 249 14.00 0.81 -25.46
N ALA A 250 13.83 1.65 -24.43
CA ALA A 250 13.25 1.22 -23.17
C ALA A 250 11.80 0.72 -23.31
N VAL A 251 10.99 1.35 -24.16
CA VAL A 251 9.60 0.93 -24.40
C VAL A 251 9.55 -0.46 -25.02
N TYR A 252 10.39 -0.73 -26.02
CA TYR A 252 10.48 -2.05 -26.65
C TYR A 252 10.99 -3.12 -25.68
N VAL A 253 12.05 -2.82 -24.93
CA VAL A 253 12.63 -3.76 -23.95
C VAL A 253 11.63 -4.07 -22.84
N LEU A 254 10.97 -3.06 -22.26
CA LEU A 254 9.96 -3.26 -21.23
C LEU A 254 8.73 -4.00 -21.76
N GLY A 255 8.29 -3.70 -22.98
CA GLY A 255 7.21 -4.42 -23.64
C GLY A 255 7.54 -5.90 -23.85
N ALA A 256 8.75 -6.21 -24.34
CA ALA A 256 9.23 -7.58 -24.50
C ALA A 256 9.33 -8.32 -23.16
N LEU A 257 9.88 -7.68 -22.12
CA LEU A 257 9.94 -8.25 -20.77
C LEU A 257 8.54 -8.52 -20.19
N MET A 258 7.58 -7.63 -20.45
CA MET A 258 6.20 -7.80 -20.00
C MET A 258 5.56 -9.03 -20.67
N LEU A 259 5.66 -9.15 -21.99
CA LEU A 259 5.16 -10.30 -22.74
C LEU A 259 5.83 -11.60 -22.27
N LEU A 260 7.15 -11.58 -22.05
CA LEU A 260 7.89 -12.72 -21.51
C LEU A 260 7.37 -13.10 -20.11
N SER A 261 7.16 -12.13 -19.22
CA SER A 261 6.65 -12.39 -17.86
C SER A 261 5.24 -12.99 -17.87
N VAL A 262 4.37 -12.55 -18.77
CA VAL A 262 3.03 -13.13 -18.96
C VAL A 262 3.14 -14.56 -19.48
N ALA A 263 3.99 -14.81 -20.48
CA ALA A 263 4.23 -16.14 -21.03
C ALA A 263 4.83 -17.10 -19.99
N THR A 264 5.74 -16.63 -19.13
CA THR A 264 6.30 -17.41 -18.02
C THR A 264 5.21 -17.78 -17.01
N ASN A 265 4.39 -16.82 -16.58
CA ASN A 265 3.30 -17.09 -15.64
C ASN A 265 2.25 -18.05 -16.23
N PHE A 266 1.92 -17.90 -17.51
CA PHE A 266 1.04 -18.84 -18.22
C PHE A 266 1.64 -20.25 -18.28
N THR A 267 2.92 -20.35 -18.65
CA THR A 267 3.64 -21.64 -18.70
C THR A 267 3.68 -22.31 -17.34
N LEU A 268 3.98 -21.56 -16.26
CA LEU A 268 3.96 -22.09 -14.89
C LEU A 268 2.56 -22.56 -14.48
N ALA A 269 1.53 -21.76 -14.77
CA ALA A 269 0.16 -22.13 -14.47
C ALA A 269 -0.27 -23.41 -15.20
N TYR A 270 0.11 -23.56 -16.47
CA TYR A 270 -0.20 -24.74 -17.27
C TYR A 270 0.57 -25.99 -16.79
N LEU A 271 1.89 -25.89 -16.63
CA LEU A 271 2.74 -27.03 -16.26
C LEU A 271 2.45 -27.53 -14.85
N TRP A 272 2.20 -26.64 -13.90
CA TRP A 272 1.95 -26.99 -12.50
C TRP A 272 0.46 -27.14 -12.18
N ARG A 273 -0.42 -27.08 -13.19
CA ARG A 273 -1.88 -27.17 -13.06
C ARG A 273 -2.43 -26.22 -11.97
N LEU A 274 -1.90 -25.00 -11.94
CA LEU A 274 -2.32 -23.99 -10.97
C LEU A 274 -3.75 -23.53 -11.27
N VAL A 275 -4.50 -23.25 -10.22
CA VAL A 275 -5.90 -22.82 -10.31
C VAL A 275 -6.01 -21.30 -10.14
N PRO A 276 -6.96 -20.64 -10.83
CA PRO A 276 -7.20 -19.21 -10.65
C PRO A 276 -7.73 -18.90 -9.24
N THR A 277 -7.53 -17.65 -8.80
CA THR A 277 -7.88 -17.19 -7.44
C THR A 277 -9.33 -17.51 -7.08
N PHE A 278 -10.29 -17.28 -7.99
CA PHE A 278 -11.70 -17.58 -7.75
C PHE A 278 -11.96 -19.05 -7.36
N ILE A 279 -11.28 -20.00 -8.01
CA ILE A 279 -11.38 -21.44 -7.72
C ILE A 279 -10.62 -21.80 -6.44
N LEU A 280 -9.49 -21.13 -6.20
CA LEU A 280 -8.67 -21.30 -5.00
C LEU A 280 -9.41 -20.92 -3.71
N HIS A 281 -10.37 -20.00 -3.76
CA HIS A 281 -11.20 -19.60 -2.62
C HIS A 281 -12.27 -20.64 -2.22
N ARG A 282 -11.95 -21.94 -2.21
CA ARG A 282 -12.81 -22.97 -1.61
C ARG A 282 -12.81 -22.85 -0.08
N PRO A 283 -13.92 -23.17 0.61
CA PRO A 283 -14.04 -22.98 2.06
C PRO A 283 -12.89 -23.61 2.85
N GLU A 284 -12.47 -24.83 2.48
CA GLU A 284 -11.38 -25.52 3.16
C GLU A 284 -10.03 -24.82 3.00
N SER A 285 -9.68 -24.37 1.79
CA SER A 285 -8.45 -23.60 1.55
C SER A 285 -8.45 -22.28 2.31
N VAL A 286 -9.60 -21.61 2.39
CA VAL A 286 -9.74 -20.38 3.17
C VAL A 286 -9.54 -20.65 4.66
N ARG A 287 -10.18 -21.69 5.20
CA ARG A 287 -10.07 -22.09 6.62
C ARG A 287 -8.63 -22.35 7.05
N VAL A 288 -7.81 -22.96 6.19
CA VAL A 288 -6.38 -23.19 6.44
C VAL A 288 -5.47 -22.07 5.94
N VAL A 289 -6.05 -20.92 5.57
CA VAL A 289 -5.32 -19.72 5.12
C VAL A 289 -4.36 -20.06 3.96
N TYR A 290 -4.85 -20.84 3.00
CA TYR A 290 -4.13 -21.30 1.79
C TYR A 290 -2.84 -22.06 2.09
N ARG A 291 -2.75 -22.75 3.22
CA ARG A 291 -1.61 -23.62 3.53
C ARG A 291 -1.58 -24.81 2.56
N GLY A 292 -0.44 -25.05 1.92
CA GLY A 292 -0.27 -26.12 0.93
C GLY A 292 -0.83 -25.78 -0.45
N GLU A 293 -1.31 -24.56 -0.67
CA GLU A 293 -1.85 -24.13 -1.96
C GLU A 293 -0.76 -23.49 -2.84
N ALA A 294 -0.24 -24.28 -3.78
CA ALA A 294 0.79 -23.81 -4.72
C ALA A 294 0.32 -22.60 -5.54
N SER A 295 -0.95 -22.54 -5.93
CA SER A 295 -1.53 -21.42 -6.68
C SER A 295 -1.42 -20.09 -5.93
N PHE A 296 -1.62 -20.13 -4.60
CA PHE A 296 -1.44 -18.95 -3.75
C PHE A 296 0.04 -18.56 -3.67
N ASN A 297 0.89 -19.53 -3.41
CA ASN A 297 2.30 -19.30 -3.10
C ASN A 297 3.12 -18.86 -4.33
N VAL A 298 2.89 -19.49 -5.48
CA VAL A 298 3.70 -19.36 -6.69
C VAL A 298 3.19 -18.24 -7.59
N LEU A 299 1.88 -18.03 -7.65
CA LEU A 299 1.28 -17.05 -8.57
C LEU A 299 0.78 -15.82 -7.83
N TYR A 300 -0.08 -15.99 -6.82
CA TYR A 300 -0.74 -14.84 -6.17
C TYR A 300 0.21 -13.98 -5.34
N GLN A 301 0.98 -14.57 -4.41
CA GLN A 301 1.83 -13.82 -3.49
C GLN A 301 3.29 -13.59 -3.95
N SER A 302 3.68 -14.24 -5.05
CA SER A 302 5.07 -14.20 -5.52
C SER A 302 5.36 -12.91 -6.30
N PRO A 303 6.62 -12.40 -6.26
CA PRO A 303 7.00 -11.28 -7.11
C PRO A 303 6.93 -11.63 -8.60
N LEU A 304 7.13 -12.90 -8.99
CA LEU A 304 7.07 -13.33 -10.39
C LEU A 304 5.65 -13.24 -10.97
N GLY A 305 4.64 -13.67 -10.21
CA GLY A 305 3.23 -13.58 -10.62
C GLY A 305 2.74 -12.13 -10.73
N ASN A 306 3.33 -11.22 -9.96
CA ASN A 306 3.00 -9.79 -9.94
C ASN A 306 3.92 -8.93 -10.81
N LEU A 307 4.93 -9.53 -11.46
CA LEU A 307 5.86 -8.86 -12.34
C LEU A 307 5.19 -8.17 -13.55
N PRO A 308 4.17 -8.75 -14.21
CA PRO A 308 3.47 -8.07 -15.31
C PRO A 308 2.90 -6.71 -14.92
N GLY A 309 2.29 -6.60 -13.74
CA GLY A 309 1.75 -5.33 -13.23
C GLY A 309 2.85 -4.28 -12.99
N ALA A 310 3.97 -4.68 -12.39
CA ALA A 310 5.11 -3.78 -12.21
C ALA A 310 5.68 -3.30 -13.56
N LEU A 311 5.85 -4.20 -14.53
CA LEU A 311 6.34 -3.86 -15.87
C LEU A 311 5.37 -2.97 -16.64
N ALA A 312 4.05 -3.19 -16.50
CA ALA A 312 3.03 -2.35 -17.11
C ALA A 312 3.11 -0.90 -16.60
N GLY A 313 3.32 -0.69 -15.30
CA GLY A 313 3.51 0.66 -14.75
C GLY A 313 4.81 1.34 -15.21
N LEU A 314 5.91 0.58 -15.33
CA LEU A 314 7.15 1.10 -15.93
C LEU A 314 6.96 1.49 -17.39
N LEU A 315 6.32 0.61 -18.17
CA LEU A 315 6.04 0.83 -19.58
C LEU A 315 5.18 2.08 -19.77
N LEU A 316 4.12 2.24 -18.96
CA LEU A 316 3.26 3.41 -18.97
C LEU A 316 4.05 4.70 -18.69
N ALA A 317 4.95 4.69 -17.70
CA ALA A 317 5.76 5.87 -17.36
C ALA A 317 6.75 6.26 -18.48
N HIS A 318 7.41 5.27 -19.11
CA HIS A 318 8.34 5.50 -20.21
C HIS A 318 7.61 5.93 -21.48
N LEU A 319 6.47 5.31 -21.78
CA LEU A 319 5.61 5.70 -22.90
C LEU A 319 5.11 7.13 -22.74
N HIS A 320 4.61 7.48 -21.54
CA HIS A 320 4.17 8.84 -21.23
C HIS A 320 5.28 9.88 -21.48
N HIS A 321 6.50 9.63 -20.99
CA HIS A 321 7.63 10.54 -21.21
C HIS A 321 8.14 10.56 -22.66
N ALA A 322 8.07 9.43 -23.37
CA ALA A 322 8.42 9.38 -24.79
C ALA A 322 7.43 10.20 -25.65
N LEU A 323 6.14 10.16 -25.32
CA LEU A 323 5.10 10.96 -25.98
C LEU A 323 5.26 12.45 -25.69
N LEU A 324 5.55 12.83 -24.44
CA LEU A 324 5.83 14.22 -24.08
C LEU A 324 7.03 14.80 -24.83
N GLN A 325 8.09 14.01 -25.04
CA GLN A 325 9.28 14.45 -25.79
C GLN A 325 9.02 14.65 -27.29
N ARG A 326 8.05 13.91 -27.85
CA ARG A 326 7.64 14.07 -29.26
C ARG A 326 6.65 15.23 -29.45
N GLY A 327 6.30 15.96 -28.38
CA GLY A 327 5.36 17.08 -28.44
C GLY A 327 3.95 16.67 -28.85
N VAL A 328 3.58 15.38 -28.69
CA VAL A 328 2.26 14.87 -29.07
C VAL A 328 1.23 15.38 -28.06
N PRO A 329 0.31 16.29 -28.44
CA PRO A 329 -0.74 16.75 -27.53
C PRO A 329 -1.76 15.63 -27.33
N LEU A 330 -1.64 14.89 -26.23
CA LEU A 330 -2.56 13.80 -25.89
C LEU A 330 -4.04 14.25 -25.80
N ASN A 331 -4.29 15.54 -25.54
CA ASN A 331 -5.64 16.13 -25.51
C ASN A 331 -6.31 16.21 -26.89
N ASP A 332 -5.54 16.22 -27.99
CA ASP A 332 -6.07 16.50 -29.33
C ASP A 332 -6.47 15.22 -30.09
N TYR A 333 -6.01 14.04 -29.65
CA TYR A 333 -6.33 12.77 -30.29
C TYR A 333 -7.73 12.25 -29.88
N LYS A 334 -8.77 12.68 -30.62
CA LYS A 334 -10.17 12.23 -30.44
C LYS A 334 -10.37 10.71 -30.55
N ARG A 335 -9.48 9.96 -31.21
CA ARG A 335 -9.58 8.49 -31.39
C ARG A 335 -9.33 7.67 -30.11
N LEU A 336 -8.45 8.13 -29.21
CA LEU A 336 -8.26 7.48 -27.89
C LEU A 336 -9.44 7.71 -26.93
N ARG A 337 -10.34 8.65 -27.25
CA ARG A 337 -11.50 9.03 -26.42
C ARG A 337 -12.70 8.09 -26.59
N ARG A 338 -12.74 7.28 -27.65
CA ARG A 338 -13.94 6.52 -28.05
C ARG A 338 -13.86 5.00 -27.92
N HIS A 339 -12.67 4.40 -27.93
CA HIS A 339 -12.56 2.97 -28.23
C HIS A 339 -12.43 2.00 -27.06
N GLU A 340 -12.21 2.44 -25.81
CA GLU A 340 -11.98 1.49 -24.70
C GLU A 340 -13.20 1.23 -23.79
N PHE A 341 -14.29 2.00 -23.89
CA PHE A 341 -15.47 1.80 -23.03
C PHE A 341 -16.73 1.33 -23.75
N SER A 342 -16.74 1.31 -25.10
CA SER A 342 -17.91 0.87 -25.87
C SER A 342 -17.98 -0.65 -26.09
N GLU A 343 -16.96 -1.40 -25.67
CA GLU A 343 -16.95 -2.87 -25.80
C GLU A 343 -17.39 -3.57 -24.51
N LEU A 344 -17.61 -2.85 -23.40
CA LEU A 344 -18.02 -3.42 -22.12
C LEU A 344 -19.54 -3.47 -21.90
N PHE A 345 -20.35 -2.90 -22.81
CA PHE A 345 -21.81 -2.93 -22.72
C PHE A 345 -22.45 -3.16 -24.11
N PRO A 346 -23.35 -4.15 -24.26
CA PRO A 346 -23.96 -4.48 -25.54
C PRO A 346 -24.79 -3.31 -26.11
N ARG A 347 -24.79 -3.21 -27.45
CA ARG A 347 -25.24 -2.06 -28.26
C ARG A 347 -26.76 -1.82 -28.31
N ASP A 348 -27.58 -2.58 -27.60
CA ASP A 348 -29.02 -2.66 -27.88
C ASP A 348 -29.92 -1.96 -26.84
N VAL A 349 -29.61 -0.71 -26.47
CA VAL A 349 -30.55 0.13 -25.70
C VAL A 349 -31.07 1.28 -26.57
N PRO A 350 -32.38 1.34 -26.90
CA PRO A 350 -32.91 2.29 -27.84
C PRO A 350 -32.89 3.74 -27.34
N SER A 351 -32.36 4.59 -28.22
CA SER A 351 -32.38 6.04 -28.28
C SER A 351 -33.77 6.67 -28.05
N LYS A 352 -34.17 6.96 -26.80
CA LYS A 352 -35.34 7.84 -26.56
C LYS A 352 -35.21 8.91 -25.46
N TYR A 353 -34.09 9.00 -24.75
CA TYR A 353 -33.87 10.10 -23.82
C TYR A 353 -32.50 10.73 -24.08
N GLY A 354 -32.46 12.06 -24.09
CA GLY A 354 -31.33 12.92 -24.48
C GLY A 354 -30.04 12.80 -23.64
N LEU A 355 -29.69 11.61 -23.18
CA LEU A 355 -28.45 11.25 -22.48
C LEU A 355 -27.22 11.24 -23.40
N TRP A 356 -27.41 11.09 -24.71
CA TRP A 356 -26.28 11.13 -25.66
C TRP A 356 -25.63 12.51 -25.78
N ARG A 357 -26.38 13.60 -25.52
CA ARG A 357 -25.82 14.97 -25.50
C ARG A 357 -25.05 15.32 -24.21
N LEU A 358 -25.25 14.58 -23.12
CA LEU A 358 -24.43 14.70 -21.90
C LEU A 358 -23.03 14.07 -22.04
N TRP A 359 -22.81 13.29 -23.10
CA TRP A 359 -21.60 12.47 -23.27
C TRP A 359 -20.52 13.13 -24.15
N ASN A 360 -20.84 14.21 -24.88
CA ASN A 360 -20.03 14.65 -26.04
C ASN A 360 -19.29 16.00 -25.91
N THR A 361 -19.05 16.51 -24.71
CA THR A 361 -18.23 17.74 -24.52
C THR A 361 -17.37 17.63 -23.26
N ASN A 362 -16.09 17.26 -23.36
CA ASN A 362 -15.07 17.37 -22.29
C ASN A 362 -15.41 16.84 -20.86
N ALA A 363 -16.57 16.20 -20.67
CA ALA A 363 -17.21 16.00 -19.36
C ALA A 363 -17.28 14.53 -18.94
N GLN A 364 -16.57 13.64 -19.62
CA GLN A 364 -16.54 12.21 -19.32
C GLN A 364 -15.44 11.86 -18.32
N THR A 365 -14.27 12.44 -18.52
CA THR A 365 -13.17 12.39 -17.56
C THR A 365 -13.35 13.41 -16.45
N ALA A 366 -14.18 14.46 -16.63
CA ALA A 366 -14.39 15.50 -15.63
C ALA A 366 -15.02 15.01 -14.31
N PRO A 367 -16.13 14.24 -14.28
CA PRO A 367 -16.75 13.78 -13.04
C PRO A 367 -15.91 12.72 -12.35
N VAL A 368 -15.41 11.71 -13.08
CA VAL A 368 -14.53 10.68 -12.50
C VAL A 368 -13.24 11.29 -11.98
N ARG A 369 -12.59 12.18 -12.74
CA ARG A 369 -11.42 12.92 -12.27
C ARG A 369 -11.75 13.86 -11.13
N SER A 370 -12.93 14.50 -11.11
CA SER A 370 -13.36 15.37 -10.02
C SER A 370 -13.53 14.59 -8.72
N VAL A 371 -14.15 13.41 -8.79
CA VAL A 371 -14.28 12.49 -7.66
C VAL A 371 -12.91 11.98 -7.22
N LEU A 372 -12.09 11.44 -8.13
CA LEU A 372 -10.78 10.87 -7.80
C LEU A 372 -9.77 11.92 -7.33
N ALA A 373 -9.83 13.14 -7.86
CA ALA A 373 -8.99 14.27 -7.45
C ALA A 373 -9.64 15.11 -6.34
N TRP A 374 -10.69 14.61 -5.69
CA TRP A 374 -11.33 15.31 -4.59
C TRP A 374 -10.33 15.57 -3.47
N ARG A 375 -10.38 16.79 -2.93
CA ARG A 375 -9.39 17.32 -1.98
C ARG A 375 -9.37 16.54 -0.66
N GLY A 376 -10.48 15.87 -0.31
CA GLY A 376 -10.59 15.05 0.89
C GLY A 376 -9.73 13.79 0.85
N TRP A 377 -9.40 13.26 -0.33
CA TRP A 377 -8.61 12.03 -0.44
C TRP A 377 -7.17 12.17 0.01
N ALA A 378 -6.61 13.39 0.02
CA ALA A 378 -5.19 13.60 0.29
C ALA A 378 -4.75 13.06 1.67
N THR A 379 -5.54 13.32 2.72
CA THR A 379 -5.25 12.82 4.08
C THR A 379 -5.49 11.30 4.16
N CYS A 380 -6.62 10.83 3.63
CA CYS A 380 -6.94 9.40 3.62
C CYS A 380 -5.89 8.57 2.87
N ALA A 381 -5.36 9.08 1.75
CA ALA A 381 -4.35 8.43 0.93
C ALA A 381 -2.98 8.36 1.61
N GLN A 382 -2.69 9.28 2.52
CA GLN A 382 -1.49 9.24 3.37
C GLN A 382 -1.62 8.16 4.44
N LEU A 383 -2.80 7.99 5.01
CA LEU A 383 -3.09 6.97 6.04
C LEU A 383 -3.31 5.57 5.46
N SER A 384 -3.55 5.42 4.15
CA SER A 384 -3.83 4.14 3.50
C SER A 384 -2.80 3.05 3.79
N PHE A 385 -1.52 3.39 3.99
CA PHE A 385 -0.50 2.40 4.36
C PHE A 385 -0.71 1.85 5.78
N GLY A 386 -0.98 2.72 6.76
CA GLY A 386 -1.34 2.29 8.12
C GLY A 386 -2.62 1.45 8.14
N VAL A 387 -3.62 1.84 7.33
CA VAL A 387 -4.87 1.09 7.16
C VAL A 387 -4.61 -0.30 6.58
N LEU A 388 -3.77 -0.41 5.54
CA LEU A 388 -3.37 -1.70 4.97
C LEU A 388 -2.79 -2.63 6.04
N MET A 389 -1.99 -2.12 6.96
CA MET A 389 -1.38 -2.94 8.01
C MET A 389 -2.36 -3.34 9.11
N LEU A 390 -3.25 -2.43 9.51
CA LEU A 390 -4.09 -2.59 10.70
C LEU A 390 -5.45 -3.25 10.44
N HIS A 391 -6.04 -3.09 9.24
CA HIS A 391 -7.40 -3.55 8.99
C HIS A 391 -7.58 -5.06 9.19
N MET A 392 -6.58 -5.87 8.81
CA MET A 392 -6.64 -7.32 9.01
C MET A 392 -6.59 -7.71 10.48
N ILE A 393 -5.77 -7.04 11.28
CA ILE A 393 -5.69 -7.29 12.73
C ILE A 393 -7.03 -6.95 13.38
N ILE A 394 -7.59 -5.78 13.05
CA ILE A 394 -8.87 -5.32 13.59
C ILE A 394 -9.99 -6.28 13.21
N ASN A 395 -10.14 -6.55 11.91
CA ASN A 395 -11.18 -7.40 11.36
C ASN A 395 -11.08 -8.84 11.89
N LYS A 396 -9.87 -9.41 11.91
CA LYS A 396 -9.65 -10.76 12.42
C LYS A 396 -9.91 -10.85 13.93
N SER A 397 -9.61 -9.80 14.69
CA SER A 397 -9.94 -9.73 16.13
C SER A 397 -11.45 -9.69 16.35
N LEU A 398 -12.20 -8.93 15.52
CA LEU A 398 -13.67 -8.91 15.58
C LEU A 398 -14.26 -10.29 15.30
N VAL A 399 -13.77 -10.96 14.26
CA VAL A 399 -14.21 -12.33 13.91
C VAL A 399 -13.85 -13.31 15.01
N ALA A 400 -12.65 -13.22 15.58
CA ALA A 400 -12.18 -14.11 16.63
C ALA A 400 -12.92 -13.96 17.97
N ALA A 401 -13.46 -12.76 18.24
CA ALA A 401 -14.21 -12.44 19.45
C ALA A 401 -15.67 -12.92 19.41
N ARG A 402 -16.18 -13.40 18.27
CA ARG A 402 -17.58 -13.84 18.16
C ARG A 402 -17.86 -15.08 19.01
N LEU A 403 -18.90 -14.98 19.81
CA LEU A 403 -19.35 -16.05 20.73
C LEU A 403 -20.33 -17.02 20.07
N VAL A 404 -20.99 -16.59 19.00
CA VAL A 404 -22.04 -17.37 18.31
C VAL A 404 -21.73 -17.50 16.83
N PRO A 405 -22.18 -18.58 16.17
CA PRO A 405 -22.13 -18.70 14.73
C PRO A 405 -22.89 -17.55 14.05
N THR A 406 -22.33 -17.03 12.96
CA THR A 406 -22.90 -15.89 12.23
C THR A 406 -23.15 -16.25 10.77
N GLN A 407 -24.25 -15.76 10.19
CA GLN A 407 -24.46 -15.78 8.75
C GLN A 407 -24.14 -14.39 8.20
N LEU A 408 -23.20 -14.29 7.26
CA LEU A 408 -22.91 -13.02 6.61
C LEU A 408 -23.97 -12.75 5.53
N ASP A 409 -24.81 -11.75 5.75
CA ASP A 409 -25.65 -11.17 4.71
C ASP A 409 -25.06 -9.83 4.22
N ARG A 410 -25.56 -9.32 3.08
CA ARG A 410 -25.02 -8.11 2.45
C ARG A 410 -25.09 -6.87 3.34
N LEU A 411 -26.14 -6.72 4.14
CA LEU A 411 -26.29 -5.56 5.02
C LEU A 411 -25.26 -5.62 6.15
N THR A 412 -25.14 -6.77 6.80
CA THR A 412 -24.13 -6.99 7.85
C THR A 412 -22.72 -6.80 7.31
N ALA A 413 -22.43 -7.31 6.11
CA ALA A 413 -21.13 -7.10 5.45
C ALA A 413 -20.81 -5.62 5.23
N ILE A 414 -21.79 -4.81 4.79
CA ILE A 414 -21.62 -3.37 4.60
C ILE A 414 -21.39 -2.66 5.93
N LEU A 415 -22.15 -3.00 6.97
CA LEU A 415 -22.00 -2.41 8.31
C LEU A 415 -20.63 -2.74 8.91
N GLU A 416 -20.20 -4.00 8.84
CA GLU A 416 -18.86 -4.42 9.29
C GLU A 416 -17.76 -3.74 8.48
N TRP A 417 -17.93 -3.61 7.16
CA TRP A 417 -17.00 -2.90 6.30
C TRP A 417 -16.81 -1.45 6.71
N PHE A 418 -17.89 -0.69 6.95
CA PHE A 418 -17.79 0.69 7.43
C PHE A 418 -17.13 0.76 8.82
N GLY A 419 -17.50 -0.14 9.74
CA GLY A 419 -16.93 -0.20 11.08
C GLY A 419 -15.42 -0.49 11.07
N VAL A 420 -15.00 -1.53 10.34
CA VAL A 420 -13.58 -1.89 10.18
C VAL A 420 -12.83 -0.76 9.49
N ALA A 421 -13.38 -0.16 8.43
CA ALA A 421 -12.74 0.97 7.76
C ALA A 421 -12.53 2.14 8.72
N PHE A 422 -13.57 2.58 9.42
CA PHE A 422 -13.49 3.71 10.34
C PHE A 422 -12.44 3.49 11.44
N VAL A 423 -12.50 2.35 12.14
CA VAL A 423 -11.56 2.01 13.21
C VAL A 423 -10.13 1.89 12.66
N SER A 424 -9.96 1.32 11.47
CA SER A 424 -8.64 1.20 10.82
C SER A 424 -8.03 2.56 10.50
N TYR A 425 -8.82 3.53 10.03
CA TYR A 425 -8.33 4.88 9.76
C TYR A 425 -7.97 5.64 11.04
N LEU A 426 -8.74 5.46 12.11
CA LEU A 426 -8.42 6.03 13.42
C LEU A 426 -7.12 5.45 13.98
N ALA A 427 -6.97 4.12 13.94
CA ALA A 427 -5.76 3.45 14.39
C ALA A 427 -4.54 3.80 13.51
N ALA A 428 -4.73 3.92 12.19
CA ALA A 428 -3.69 4.35 11.26
C ALA A 428 -3.23 5.78 11.52
N LEU A 429 -4.13 6.67 11.92
CA LEU A 429 -3.78 8.03 12.33
C LEU A 429 -2.87 8.03 13.57
N LEU A 430 -3.19 7.22 14.58
CA LEU A 430 -2.35 7.08 15.77
C LEU A 430 -0.96 6.53 15.40
N LEU A 431 -0.92 5.48 14.58
CA LEU A 431 0.33 4.88 14.10
C LEU A 431 1.17 5.90 13.29
N ALA A 432 0.53 6.71 12.45
CA ALA A 432 1.19 7.74 11.66
C ALA A 432 1.80 8.84 12.56
N LEU A 433 1.08 9.30 13.58
CA LEU A 433 1.53 10.36 14.47
C LEU A 433 2.61 9.91 15.45
N LEU A 434 2.56 8.66 15.93
CA LEU A 434 3.48 8.15 16.95
C LEU A 434 4.74 7.50 16.35
N VAL A 435 4.66 6.93 15.15
CA VAL A 435 5.75 6.12 14.59
C VAL A 435 6.19 6.61 13.21
N GLU A 436 5.27 6.70 12.25
CA GLU A 436 5.64 6.94 10.84
C GLU A 436 6.22 8.35 10.61
N LEU A 437 5.45 9.39 10.95
CA LEU A 437 5.81 10.78 10.69
C LEU A 437 7.01 11.23 11.52
N PRO A 438 7.12 10.92 12.84
CA PRO A 438 8.31 11.22 13.61
C PRO A 438 9.59 10.66 13.01
N THR A 439 9.56 9.39 12.58
CA THR A 439 10.74 8.74 11.99
C THR A 439 11.16 9.42 10.70
N GLN A 440 10.20 9.78 9.84
CA GLN A 440 10.48 10.53 8.61
C GLN A 440 11.02 11.93 8.89
N ARG A 441 10.49 12.62 9.90
CA ARG A 441 10.96 13.96 10.30
C ARG A 441 12.37 13.90 10.87
N LEU A 442 12.65 12.93 11.73
CA LEU A 442 13.98 12.70 12.29
C LEU A 442 14.99 12.43 11.17
N HIS A 443 14.66 11.54 10.23
CA HIS A 443 15.52 11.28 9.06
C HIS A 443 15.81 12.53 8.25
N ARG A 444 14.79 13.36 7.97
CA ARG A 444 14.99 14.64 7.27
C ARG A 444 15.86 15.61 8.06
N ALA A 445 15.67 15.69 9.38
CA ALA A 445 16.47 16.55 10.26
C ALA A 445 17.95 16.13 10.30
N LEU A 446 18.23 14.81 10.30
CA LEU A 446 19.59 14.27 10.32
C LEU A 446 20.27 14.30 8.94
N SER A 447 19.49 14.28 7.86
CA SER A 447 20.01 14.27 6.48
C SER A 447 20.24 15.66 5.90
N GLN A 448 19.73 16.72 6.52
CA GLN A 448 19.98 18.09 6.08
C GLN A 448 21.31 18.59 6.67
N PRO A 449 22.19 19.22 5.88
CA PRO A 449 23.36 19.87 6.46
C PRO A 449 22.90 20.96 7.44
N PRO A 450 23.63 21.18 8.55
CA PRO A 450 23.29 22.23 9.49
C PRO A 450 23.21 23.59 8.76
N PRO A 451 22.28 24.48 9.14
CA PRO A 451 22.21 25.80 8.55
C PRO A 451 23.60 26.47 8.67
N PRO A 452 24.03 27.23 7.64
CA PRO A 452 25.29 27.95 7.72
C PRO A 452 25.30 28.80 8.98
N ALA A 453 26.39 28.75 9.74
CA ALA A 453 26.55 29.55 10.95
C ALA A 453 26.23 31.02 10.61
N PRO A 454 25.50 31.75 11.48
CA PRO A 454 25.25 33.16 11.25
C PRO A 454 26.58 33.84 10.98
N ALA A 455 26.71 34.47 9.81
CA ALA A 455 27.91 35.19 9.43
C ALA A 455 28.23 36.13 10.59
N ALA A 456 29.40 35.93 11.22
CA ALA A 456 29.90 36.85 12.21
C ALA A 456 29.82 38.23 11.58
N HIS A 457 29.01 39.12 12.17
CA HIS A 457 28.99 40.53 11.82
C HIS A 457 30.45 40.98 11.84
N LYS A 458 31.06 41.15 10.67
CA LYS A 458 32.22 42.00 10.51
C LYS A 458 31.71 43.37 10.95
N LYS A 459 31.92 43.70 12.23
CA LYS A 459 31.89 45.09 12.65
C LYS A 459 32.96 45.78 11.82
N ASP A 460 32.50 46.76 11.06
CA ASP A 460 33.29 47.58 10.18
C ASP A 460 34.55 48.08 10.90
N ALA A 461 35.69 47.76 10.30
CA ALA A 461 36.89 48.56 10.45
C ALA A 461 36.63 49.88 9.70
N ALA A 462 36.19 50.91 10.42
CA ALA A 462 36.24 52.30 9.99
C ALA A 462 36.12 53.21 11.22
N GLN A 463 37.24 53.36 11.95
CA GLN A 463 37.68 54.60 12.57
C GLN A 463 39.18 54.52 12.84
#